data_AF-A0A1X6P1V4-F1
#
_entry.id   AF-A0A1X6P1V4-F1
#
_cell.length_a   1.000
_cell.length_b   1.000
_cell.length_c   1.000
_cell.angle_alpha   90.00
_cell.angle_beta   90.00
_cell.angle_gamma   90.00
#
_symmetry.space_group_name_H-M   'P 1'
#
loop_
_entity.id
_entity.type
_entity.pdbx_description
1 polymer ?
#
loop_
_entity_poly.entity_id
_entity_poly.type
_entity_poly.pdbx_seq_one_letter_code
_entity_poly.pdbx_strand_id
1 'polypeptide(L)'
;MVQHLVGSVYAEPIYAAAAGGGFDLPRLGDGAACPPARGGGVDLTKPGCAALAITRRYIREHLDVDGMNSDGTAGLPPGAPPRPYFDAVSGYTPVNGPAAGVTNVTRWTPLTEDTAGLGTYTVQTVTAAQVGLAKPLMVPPAVLRRLRTAAPYPAAGAYAPDFVCDAGRPDPDGLCGKARGVLAAAASLTDTQRLLVRFFDRKSTSIARFPTRLLTRLGQPLADYLVAEAALNSFAWDATIVTWSEKLRHDAVRPATLVPAILWHDPRGAAFTSTIRTMPHGEYPSGSATVCAGFAAVLSAFGGDALNVSFTLRPGQVGGGLPTATETVDLGSLAAVASTCAASRLWGGLHFPDAVAAGETLGKAVAAEVLKVMACRAPGTPGLPACEAGGTAGGRAGGF
;
A
#
# COMPACT_ATOMS: atom_id res chain seq x y z
N MET A 1 -6.83 7.66 -23.72
CA MET A 1 -6.33 6.79 -22.63
C MET A 1 -5.98 7.58 -21.39
N VAL A 2 -5.00 8.48 -21.48
CA VAL A 2 -4.60 9.39 -20.40
C VAL A 2 -5.80 10.15 -19.83
N GLN A 3 -6.67 10.66 -20.71
CA GLN A 3 -7.92 11.33 -20.32
C GLN A 3 -8.89 10.48 -19.49
N HIS A 4 -8.85 9.16 -19.63
CA HIS A 4 -9.71 8.25 -18.85
C HIS A 4 -9.08 7.92 -17.48
N LEU A 5 -7.74 7.85 -17.43
CA LEU A 5 -6.97 7.55 -16.21
C LEU A 5 -6.81 8.76 -15.28
N VAL A 6 -6.61 9.96 -15.85
CA VAL A 6 -6.30 11.18 -15.08
C VAL A 6 -7.28 12.32 -15.34
N GLY A 7 -8.31 12.13 -16.18
CA GLY A 7 -9.22 13.20 -16.58
C GLY A 7 -8.64 14.08 -17.70
N SER A 8 -9.49 14.87 -18.37
CA SER A 8 -9.10 15.70 -19.53
C SER A 8 -8.05 16.75 -19.17
N VAL A 9 -8.22 17.42 -18.04
CA VAL A 9 -7.34 18.50 -17.56
C VAL A 9 -5.89 18.04 -17.44
N TYR A 10 -5.66 16.82 -16.97
CA TYR A 10 -4.32 16.27 -16.78
C TYR A 10 -3.77 15.55 -18.02
N ALA A 11 -4.64 15.26 -19.00
CA ALA A 11 -4.26 14.57 -20.21
C ALA A 11 -3.81 15.50 -21.34
N GLU A 12 -4.39 16.68 -21.46
CA GLU A 12 -4.04 17.66 -22.51
C GLU A 12 -2.54 18.04 -22.53
N PRO A 13 -1.86 18.29 -21.40
CA PRO A 13 -0.42 18.55 -21.40
C PRO A 13 0.41 17.37 -21.93
N ILE A 14 -0.05 16.14 -21.71
CA ILE A 14 0.64 14.92 -22.16
C ILE A 14 0.48 14.73 -23.67
N TYR A 15 -0.74 14.94 -24.20
CA TYR A 15 -0.98 14.91 -25.65
C TYR A 15 -0.21 16.03 -26.36
N ALA A 16 -0.18 17.24 -25.79
CA ALA A 16 0.58 18.36 -26.34
C ALA A 16 2.10 18.08 -26.35
N ALA A 17 2.65 17.50 -25.29
CA ALA A 17 4.06 17.11 -25.23
C ALA A 17 4.41 16.02 -26.26
N ALA A 18 3.54 15.02 -26.43
CA ALA A 18 3.73 13.98 -27.43
C ALA A 18 3.69 14.53 -28.86
N ALA A 19 2.72 15.39 -29.17
CA ALA A 19 2.63 16.08 -30.45
C ALA A 19 3.88 16.94 -30.72
N GLY A 20 4.38 17.65 -29.70
CA GLY A 20 5.63 18.40 -29.78
C GLY A 20 6.86 17.54 -30.03
N GLY A 21 6.82 16.26 -29.66
CA GLY A 21 7.85 15.26 -29.94
C GLY A 21 7.65 14.49 -31.26
N GLY A 22 6.64 14.82 -32.06
CA GLY A 22 6.32 14.11 -33.31
C GLY A 22 5.62 12.76 -33.10
N PHE A 23 5.07 12.50 -31.91
CA PHE A 23 4.34 11.28 -31.61
C PHE A 23 2.84 11.52 -31.66
N ASP A 24 2.13 10.77 -32.52
CA ASP A 24 0.68 10.74 -32.53
C ASP A 24 0.17 9.75 -31.46
N LEU A 25 -0.46 10.28 -30.41
CA LEU A 25 -1.04 9.49 -29.32
C LEU A 25 -2.57 9.36 -29.55
N PRO A 26 -3.07 8.20 -30.01
CA PRO A 26 -4.49 8.01 -30.25
C PRO A 26 -5.30 8.06 -28.95
N ARG A 27 -6.49 8.67 -28.99
CA ARG A 27 -7.40 8.70 -27.82
C ARG A 27 -8.13 7.36 -27.69
N LEU A 28 -8.58 7.04 -26.47
CA LEU A 28 -9.39 5.83 -26.25
C LEU A 28 -10.75 6.08 -26.92
N GLY A 29 -11.11 5.27 -27.92
CA GLY A 29 -12.37 5.43 -28.68
C GLY A 29 -12.18 5.88 -30.12
N ASP A 30 -10.98 6.37 -30.49
CA ASP A 30 -10.65 6.71 -31.88
C ASP A 30 -10.36 5.44 -32.70
N GLY A 31 -11.41 4.68 -33.02
CA GLY A 31 -11.34 3.49 -33.87
C GLY A 31 -10.75 3.78 -35.26
N ALA A 32 -10.81 5.04 -35.71
CA ALA A 32 -10.21 5.52 -36.96
C ALA A 32 -8.68 5.65 -36.90
N ALA A 33 -8.10 5.89 -35.71
CA ALA A 33 -6.65 6.12 -35.55
C ALA A 33 -5.85 4.81 -35.54
N CYS A 34 -6.47 3.72 -35.09
CA CYS A 34 -5.88 2.37 -35.06
C CYS A 34 -6.78 1.37 -35.79
N PRO A 35 -6.87 1.45 -37.13
CA PRO A 35 -7.65 0.51 -37.91
C PRO A 35 -7.10 -0.91 -37.74
N PRO A 36 -7.96 -1.94 -37.83
CA PRO A 36 -7.50 -3.31 -37.75
C PRO A 36 -6.51 -3.61 -38.89
N ALA A 37 -5.38 -4.24 -38.55
CA ALA A 37 -4.46 -4.85 -39.49
C ALA A 37 -5.21 -5.84 -40.40
N ARG A 38 -4.71 -6.07 -41.62
CA ARG A 38 -5.25 -7.08 -42.53
C ARG A 38 -5.22 -8.45 -41.80
N GLY A 39 -6.37 -8.92 -41.33
CA GLY A 39 -6.50 -10.10 -40.47
C GLY A 39 -7.24 -9.87 -39.14
N GLY A 40 -7.68 -8.64 -38.83
CA GLY A 40 -8.58 -8.35 -37.70
C GLY A 40 -7.90 -7.99 -36.36
N GLY A 41 -6.56 -7.92 -36.31
CA GLY A 41 -5.78 -7.46 -35.16
C GLY A 41 -5.52 -5.95 -35.17
N VAL A 42 -4.90 -5.36 -34.14
CA VAL A 42 -4.45 -3.95 -34.15
C VAL A 42 -3.10 -3.86 -34.87
N ASP A 43 -2.85 -2.80 -35.65
CA ASP A 43 -1.53 -2.54 -36.25
C ASP A 43 -0.48 -2.25 -35.15
N LEU A 44 0.39 -3.22 -34.89
CA LEU A 44 1.45 -3.13 -33.88
C LEU A 44 2.69 -2.37 -34.37
N THR A 45 2.77 -2.00 -35.66
CA THR A 45 3.92 -1.24 -36.19
C THR A 45 3.84 0.25 -35.82
N LYS A 46 2.64 0.73 -35.44
CA LYS A 46 2.42 2.08 -34.91
C LYS A 46 2.49 2.07 -33.38
N PRO A 47 3.45 2.78 -32.75
CA PRO A 47 3.62 2.77 -31.29
C PRO A 47 2.35 3.10 -30.51
N GLY A 48 1.58 4.10 -30.95
CA GLY A 48 0.31 4.47 -30.31
C GLY A 48 -0.76 3.37 -30.35
N CYS A 49 -0.79 2.59 -31.43
CA CYS A 49 -1.72 1.48 -31.59
C CYS A 49 -1.29 0.23 -30.83
N ALA A 50 0.01 -0.06 -30.80
CA ALA A 50 0.58 -1.09 -29.92
C ALA A 50 0.26 -0.80 -28.44
N ALA A 51 0.48 0.44 -27.98
CA ALA A 51 0.16 0.85 -26.61
C ALA A 51 -1.32 0.69 -26.27
N LEU A 52 -2.22 1.05 -27.21
CA LEU A 52 -3.66 0.87 -27.04
C LEU A 52 -4.06 -0.61 -26.96
N ALA A 53 -3.45 -1.47 -27.79
CA ALA A 53 -3.70 -2.91 -27.79
C ALA A 53 -3.25 -3.56 -26.47
N ILE A 54 -2.03 -3.25 -26.02
CA ILE A 54 -1.47 -3.71 -24.74
C ILE A 54 -2.37 -3.28 -23.58
N THR A 55 -2.78 -2.01 -23.54
CA THR A 55 -3.62 -1.49 -22.47
C THR A 55 -4.99 -2.18 -22.43
N ARG A 56 -5.65 -2.35 -23.58
CA ARG A 56 -6.94 -3.07 -23.66
C ARG A 56 -6.83 -4.51 -23.17
N ARG A 57 -5.74 -5.18 -23.55
CA ARG A 57 -5.45 -6.54 -23.08
C ARG A 57 -5.23 -6.56 -21.57
N TYR A 58 -4.44 -5.63 -21.04
CA TYR A 58 -4.17 -5.50 -19.61
C TYR A 58 -5.45 -5.27 -18.79
N ILE A 59 -6.32 -4.35 -19.23
CA ILE A 59 -7.62 -4.10 -18.57
C ILE A 59 -8.42 -5.40 -18.48
N ARG A 60 -8.66 -6.08 -19.61
CA ARG A 60 -9.51 -7.28 -19.64
C ARG A 60 -8.91 -8.49 -18.89
N GLU A 61 -7.60 -8.70 -19.00
CA GLU A 61 -6.95 -9.89 -18.43
C GLU A 61 -6.52 -9.71 -16.97
N HIS A 62 -6.45 -8.46 -16.50
CA HIS A 62 -6.00 -8.11 -15.15
C HIS A 62 -7.05 -7.24 -14.45
N LEU A 63 -7.22 -5.97 -14.80
CA LEU A 63 -8.04 -5.03 -13.99
C LEU A 63 -9.53 -5.41 -13.87
N ASP A 64 -10.15 -5.92 -14.93
CA ASP A 64 -11.58 -6.29 -14.90
C ASP A 64 -11.82 -7.58 -14.10
N VAL A 65 -10.76 -8.37 -13.85
CA VAL A 65 -10.83 -9.70 -13.24
C VAL A 65 -9.84 -9.86 -12.07
N ASP A 66 -9.38 -8.74 -11.50
CA ASP A 66 -8.33 -8.73 -10.47
C ASP A 66 -8.86 -9.15 -9.09
N GLY A 67 -10.18 -9.21 -8.90
CA GLY A 67 -10.83 -9.52 -7.63
C GLY A 67 -11.03 -8.32 -6.71
N MET A 68 -10.75 -7.09 -7.19
CA MET A 68 -11.01 -5.84 -6.46
C MET A 68 -12.50 -5.47 -6.41
N ASN A 69 -13.34 -6.15 -7.21
CA ASN A 69 -14.77 -5.88 -7.36
C ASN A 69 -15.04 -4.45 -7.86
N SER A 70 -14.27 -3.98 -8.84
CA SER A 70 -14.34 -2.61 -9.37
C SER A 70 -15.69 -2.28 -10.02
N ASP A 71 -16.34 -3.26 -10.64
CA ASP A 71 -17.69 -3.13 -11.21
C ASP A 71 -18.81 -3.25 -10.14
N GLY A 72 -18.48 -3.82 -8.98
CA GLY A 72 -19.38 -3.97 -7.85
C GLY A 72 -20.35 -5.13 -7.94
N THR A 73 -20.16 -6.07 -8.87
CA THR A 73 -21.13 -7.17 -9.09
C THR A 73 -20.78 -8.44 -8.34
N ALA A 74 -19.51 -8.59 -7.90
CA ALA A 74 -19.04 -9.82 -7.28
C ALA A 74 -19.73 -10.10 -5.93
N GLY A 75 -20.13 -11.36 -5.72
CA GLY A 75 -20.75 -11.82 -4.47
C GLY A 75 -22.18 -11.33 -4.23
N LEU A 76 -22.80 -10.61 -5.16
CA LEU A 76 -24.16 -10.11 -5.02
C LEU A 76 -25.22 -11.08 -5.58
N PRO A 77 -26.44 -11.11 -5.01
CA PRO A 77 -27.56 -11.84 -5.60
C PRO A 77 -27.92 -11.32 -7.01
N PRO A 78 -28.47 -12.18 -7.89
CA PRO A 78 -28.98 -11.75 -9.20
C PRO A 78 -29.96 -10.58 -9.07
N GLY A 79 -29.75 -9.52 -9.87
CA GLY A 79 -30.60 -8.33 -9.89
C GLY A 79 -30.28 -7.29 -8.80
N ALA A 80 -29.34 -7.55 -7.90
CA ALA A 80 -28.89 -6.54 -6.94
C ALA A 80 -28.15 -5.39 -7.64
N PRO A 81 -28.32 -4.13 -7.20
CA PRO A 81 -27.58 -3.01 -7.75
C PRO A 81 -26.07 -3.17 -7.48
N PRO A 82 -25.18 -2.86 -8.45
CA PRO A 82 -23.75 -2.98 -8.24
C PRO A 82 -23.24 -2.08 -7.11
N ARG A 83 -22.26 -2.58 -6.36
CA ARG A 83 -21.60 -1.87 -5.25
C ARG A 83 -20.09 -1.82 -5.50
N PRO A 84 -19.59 -0.88 -6.33
CA PRO A 84 -18.16 -0.81 -6.69
C PRO A 84 -17.25 -0.82 -5.47
N TYR A 85 -16.21 -1.66 -5.51
CA TYR A 85 -15.21 -1.87 -4.46
C TYR A 85 -15.76 -2.40 -3.13
N PHE A 86 -17.06 -2.66 -3.02
CA PHE A 86 -17.65 -3.21 -1.80
C PHE A 86 -17.21 -4.66 -1.63
N ASP A 87 -16.86 -5.02 -0.40
CA ASP A 87 -16.55 -6.41 -0.09
C ASP A 87 -17.84 -7.22 0.13
N ALA A 88 -18.16 -8.06 -0.84
CA ALA A 88 -19.21 -9.08 -0.72
C ALA A 88 -18.66 -10.51 -0.94
N VAL A 89 -17.33 -10.67 -0.94
CA VAL A 89 -16.68 -11.93 -1.33
C VAL A 89 -15.77 -12.49 -0.25
N SER A 90 -15.20 -11.65 0.63
CA SER A 90 -14.30 -12.13 1.68
C SER A 90 -15.05 -12.78 2.85
N GLY A 91 -16.30 -12.38 3.07
CA GLY A 91 -17.11 -12.80 4.22
C GLY A 91 -16.63 -12.22 5.55
N TYR A 92 -15.68 -11.28 5.54
CA TYR A 92 -15.13 -10.72 6.76
C TYR A 92 -16.18 -9.97 7.58
N THR A 93 -16.22 -10.27 8.87
CA THR A 93 -17.02 -9.54 9.87
C THR A 93 -16.16 -9.36 11.12
N PRO A 94 -16.01 -8.13 11.64
CA PRO A 94 -15.23 -7.90 12.86
C PRO A 94 -15.93 -8.52 14.07
N VAL A 95 -15.16 -9.08 15.00
CA VAL A 95 -15.70 -9.66 16.25
C VAL A 95 -16.10 -8.60 17.27
N ASN A 96 -15.45 -7.43 17.22
CA ASN A 96 -15.78 -6.27 18.02
C ASN A 96 -16.59 -5.28 17.18
N GLY A 97 -17.37 -4.42 17.83
CA GLY A 97 -18.08 -3.36 17.13
C GLY A 97 -19.03 -2.59 18.03
N PRO A 98 -19.66 -1.51 17.54
CA PRO A 98 -20.46 -0.61 18.37
C PRO A 98 -21.63 -1.29 19.10
N ALA A 99 -22.22 -2.34 18.53
CA ALA A 99 -23.30 -3.08 19.17
C ALA A 99 -22.82 -4.06 20.25
N ALA A 100 -21.63 -4.66 20.08
CA ALA A 100 -21.10 -5.70 20.97
C ALA A 100 -20.06 -5.17 21.98
N GLY A 101 -19.51 -3.98 21.74
CA GLY A 101 -18.33 -3.48 22.45
C GLY A 101 -17.04 -4.22 22.06
N VAL A 102 -16.05 -4.18 22.96
CA VAL A 102 -14.82 -4.96 22.86
C VAL A 102 -15.05 -6.30 23.56
N THR A 103 -15.25 -7.36 22.77
CA THR A 103 -15.41 -8.74 23.25
C THR A 103 -14.12 -9.53 23.18
N ASN A 104 -13.17 -9.09 22.35
CA ASN A 104 -11.82 -9.63 22.28
C ASN A 104 -10.79 -8.51 22.13
N VAL A 105 -10.00 -8.28 23.18
CA VAL A 105 -9.03 -7.17 23.26
C VAL A 105 -7.88 -7.28 22.25
N THR A 106 -7.63 -8.45 21.68
CA THR A 106 -6.57 -8.65 20.67
C THR A 106 -7.06 -8.47 19.24
N ARG A 107 -8.37 -8.24 19.04
CA ARG A 107 -8.99 -8.17 17.72
C ARG A 107 -9.40 -6.75 17.32
N TRP A 108 -9.45 -6.49 16.02
CA TRP A 108 -9.75 -5.18 15.47
C TRP A 108 -11.15 -4.74 15.90
N THR A 109 -11.26 -3.47 16.25
CA THR A 109 -12.53 -2.83 16.62
C THR A 109 -12.75 -1.66 15.67
N PRO A 110 -13.83 -1.68 14.88
CA PRO A 110 -14.23 -0.54 14.08
C PRO A 110 -14.45 0.70 14.96
N LEU A 111 -13.82 1.82 14.61
CA LEU A 111 -14.06 3.08 15.29
C LEU A 111 -15.38 3.72 14.82
N THR A 112 -16.05 4.42 15.74
CA THR A 112 -17.15 5.33 15.42
C THR A 112 -16.58 6.74 15.28
N GLU A 113 -16.78 7.39 14.13
CA GLU A 113 -16.10 8.63 13.76
C GLU A 113 -17.09 9.67 13.22
N ASP A 114 -16.98 10.92 13.68
CA ASP A 114 -17.60 12.08 13.04
C ASP A 114 -16.68 12.60 11.94
N THR A 115 -16.72 11.94 10.77
CA THR A 115 -15.79 12.24 9.67
C THR A 115 -16.00 13.63 9.06
N ALA A 116 -17.18 14.22 9.23
CA ALA A 116 -17.52 15.54 8.71
C ALA A 116 -17.38 16.65 9.76
N GLY A 117 -17.32 16.31 11.05
CA GLY A 117 -17.35 17.28 12.15
C GLY A 117 -18.71 17.96 12.29
N LEU A 118 -19.78 17.30 11.83
CA LEU A 118 -21.14 17.85 11.74
C LEU A 118 -22.11 17.10 12.66
N GLY A 119 -21.61 16.31 13.61
CA GLY A 119 -22.44 15.48 14.49
C GLY A 119 -23.04 14.25 13.79
N THR A 120 -22.50 13.86 12.63
CA THR A 120 -22.91 12.65 11.91
C THR A 120 -21.83 11.59 12.03
N TYR A 121 -22.16 10.51 12.71
CA TYR A 121 -21.20 9.45 13.02
C TYR A 121 -21.31 8.30 12.03
N THR A 122 -20.17 7.80 11.60
CA THR A 122 -20.04 6.59 10.79
C THR A 122 -19.22 5.56 11.52
N VAL A 123 -19.52 4.29 11.30
CA VAL A 123 -18.74 3.17 11.83
C VAL A 123 -17.83 2.68 10.73
N GLN A 124 -16.55 2.50 11.07
CA GLN A 124 -15.59 1.96 10.14
C GLN A 124 -16.01 0.59 9.59
N THR A 125 -15.79 0.38 8.30
CA THR A 125 -15.81 -0.96 7.69
C THR A 125 -14.42 -1.23 7.13
N VAL A 126 -13.96 -2.48 7.19
CA VAL A 126 -12.63 -2.82 6.68
C VAL A 126 -12.48 -2.35 5.23
N THR A 127 -11.43 -1.59 4.94
CA THR A 127 -11.17 -1.11 3.58
C THR A 127 -10.69 -2.25 2.70
N ALA A 128 -11.40 -2.48 1.59
CA ALA A 128 -11.01 -3.37 0.51
C ALA A 128 -10.60 -4.78 0.96
N ALA A 129 -11.37 -5.41 1.86
CA ALA A 129 -11.04 -6.75 2.36
C ALA A 129 -10.85 -7.79 1.23
N GLN A 130 -11.61 -7.67 0.13
CA GLN A 130 -11.47 -8.53 -1.03
C GLN A 130 -10.07 -8.53 -1.66
N VAL A 131 -9.24 -7.49 -1.45
CA VAL A 131 -7.88 -7.45 -2.04
C VAL A 131 -6.97 -8.55 -1.49
N GLY A 132 -7.23 -9.08 -0.29
CA GLY A 132 -6.52 -10.26 0.23
C GLY A 132 -6.76 -11.54 -0.59
N LEU A 133 -7.77 -11.54 -1.46
CA LEU A 133 -8.16 -12.62 -2.37
C LEU A 133 -7.88 -12.29 -3.86
N ALA A 134 -7.37 -11.08 -4.13
CA ALA A 134 -7.14 -10.61 -5.48
C ALA A 134 -6.07 -11.42 -6.23
N LYS A 135 -6.11 -11.33 -7.56
CA LYS A 135 -5.14 -11.94 -8.47
C LYS A 135 -3.81 -11.16 -8.40
N PRO A 136 -2.69 -11.83 -8.12
CA PRO A 136 -1.36 -11.23 -8.23
C PRO A 136 -1.05 -10.76 -9.65
N LEU A 137 -0.26 -9.69 -9.74
CA LEU A 137 0.15 -9.08 -11.00
C LEU A 137 1.45 -9.71 -11.53
N MET A 138 2.44 -9.92 -10.67
CA MET A 138 3.78 -10.35 -11.11
C MET A 138 4.21 -11.68 -10.50
N VAL A 139 4.11 -11.82 -9.19
CA VAL A 139 4.55 -13.01 -8.46
C VAL A 139 3.51 -14.13 -8.62
N PRO A 140 3.93 -15.37 -8.95
CA PRO A 140 3.00 -16.49 -9.04
C PRO A 140 2.19 -16.67 -7.75
N PRO A 141 0.86 -16.93 -7.83
CA PRO A 141 0.01 -17.01 -6.65
C PRO A 141 0.47 -18.03 -5.59
N ALA A 142 1.06 -19.16 -6.03
CA ALA A 142 1.57 -20.18 -5.11
C ALA A 142 2.81 -19.70 -4.32
N VAL A 143 3.64 -18.85 -4.92
CA VAL A 143 4.79 -18.24 -4.23
C VAL A 143 4.29 -17.17 -3.27
N LEU A 144 3.43 -16.27 -3.76
CA LEU A 144 2.92 -15.17 -2.97
C LEU A 144 2.17 -15.64 -1.71
N ARG A 145 1.35 -16.70 -1.82
CA ARG A 145 0.63 -17.31 -0.69
C ARG A 145 1.52 -17.95 0.39
N ARG A 146 2.79 -18.25 0.08
CA ARG A 146 3.76 -18.77 1.06
C ARG A 146 4.39 -17.66 1.90
N LEU A 147 4.33 -16.42 1.46
CA LEU A 147 4.80 -15.27 2.22
C LEU A 147 3.76 -14.97 3.32
N ARG A 148 4.04 -15.46 4.53
CA ARG A 148 3.17 -15.36 5.71
C ARG A 148 3.94 -14.77 6.88
N THR A 149 3.25 -14.08 7.76
CA THR A 149 3.78 -13.57 9.03
C THR A 149 3.40 -14.50 10.18
N ALA A 150 4.17 -14.46 11.27
CA ALA A 150 3.76 -15.12 12.51
C ALA A 150 2.50 -14.43 13.10
N ALA A 151 1.77 -15.12 13.97
CA ALA A 151 0.70 -14.46 14.72
C ALA A 151 1.30 -13.40 15.66
N PRO A 152 0.75 -12.17 15.71
CA PRO A 152 1.25 -11.14 16.63
C PRO A 152 0.92 -11.45 18.10
N TYR A 153 -0.13 -12.24 18.33
CA TYR A 153 -0.65 -12.59 19.65
C TYR A 153 -0.88 -14.11 19.74
N PRO A 154 0.19 -14.92 19.87
CA PRO A 154 0.06 -16.37 19.96
C PRO A 154 -0.79 -16.84 21.15
N ALA A 155 -0.88 -16.06 22.22
CA ALA A 155 -1.72 -16.33 23.38
C ALA A 155 -3.01 -15.47 23.39
N ALA A 156 -3.54 -15.08 22.23
CA ALA A 156 -4.75 -14.25 22.12
C ALA A 156 -5.96 -14.77 22.94
N GLY A 157 -6.10 -16.09 23.10
CA GLY A 157 -7.16 -16.71 23.91
C GLY A 157 -6.97 -16.61 25.42
N ALA A 158 -5.82 -16.12 25.90
CA ALA A 158 -5.54 -15.95 27.33
C ALA A 158 -6.13 -14.67 27.93
N TYR A 159 -6.61 -13.75 27.08
CA TYR A 159 -7.13 -12.45 27.51
C TYR A 159 -8.64 -12.48 27.67
N ALA A 160 -9.11 -12.08 28.86
CA ALA A 160 -10.53 -11.81 29.10
C ALA A 160 -10.96 -10.51 28.39
N PRO A 161 -12.26 -10.34 28.05
CA PRO A 161 -12.76 -9.11 27.44
C PRO A 161 -12.52 -7.85 28.29
N ASP A 162 -12.47 -7.99 29.61
CA ASP A 162 -12.22 -6.93 30.60
C ASP A 162 -10.72 -6.79 30.96
N PHE A 163 -9.81 -7.32 30.13
CA PHE A 163 -8.38 -7.25 30.43
C PHE A 163 -7.92 -5.79 30.57
N VAL A 164 -7.27 -5.51 31.69
CA VAL A 164 -6.69 -4.21 32.05
C VAL A 164 -5.27 -4.41 32.57
N CYS A 165 -4.44 -3.41 32.39
CA CYS A 165 -3.03 -3.46 32.77
C CYS A 165 -2.80 -3.24 34.26
N ASP A 166 -3.07 -4.27 35.04
CA ASP A 166 -2.89 -4.27 36.49
C ASP A 166 -1.76 -5.23 36.92
N ALA A 167 -1.19 -4.99 38.09
CA ALA A 167 -0.19 -5.86 38.67
C ALA A 167 -0.78 -7.27 38.93
N GLY A 168 -0.13 -8.31 38.40
CA GLY A 168 -0.47 -9.71 38.67
C GLY A 168 -1.44 -10.37 37.68
N ARG A 169 -2.04 -9.64 36.73
CA ARG A 169 -2.74 -10.29 35.60
C ARG A 169 -1.72 -10.83 34.58
N PRO A 170 -1.86 -12.09 34.09
CA PRO A 170 -0.99 -12.61 33.04
C PRO A 170 -1.10 -11.77 31.76
N ASP A 171 0.04 -11.39 31.19
CA ASP A 171 0.15 -10.68 29.91
C ASP A 171 1.14 -11.40 28.98
N PRO A 172 0.81 -12.62 28.51
CA PRO A 172 1.75 -13.48 27.78
C PRO A 172 2.24 -12.88 26.45
N ASP A 173 1.44 -12.04 25.79
CA ASP A 173 1.80 -11.35 24.54
C ASP A 173 2.29 -9.90 24.77
N GLY A 174 2.40 -9.45 26.02
CA GLY A 174 2.98 -8.15 26.38
C GLY A 174 2.15 -6.93 25.93
N LEU A 175 0.82 -7.02 25.89
CA LEU A 175 -0.08 -5.94 25.49
C LEU A 175 0.14 -4.66 26.31
N CYS A 176 0.42 -4.79 27.60
CA CYS A 176 0.63 -3.64 28.49
C CYS A 176 1.93 -2.90 28.18
N GLY A 177 3.00 -3.63 27.86
CA GLY A 177 4.26 -3.04 27.40
C GLY A 177 4.07 -2.30 26.08
N LYS A 178 3.35 -2.91 25.12
CA LYS A 178 3.03 -2.30 23.82
C LYS A 178 2.20 -1.02 23.99
N ALA A 179 1.15 -1.05 24.80
CA ALA A 179 0.28 0.10 25.03
C ALA A 179 1.01 1.27 25.72
N ARG A 180 1.82 0.98 26.76
CA ARG A 180 2.65 2.00 27.42
C ARG A 180 3.72 2.57 26.49
N GLY A 181 4.29 1.74 25.62
CA GLY A 181 5.23 2.20 24.58
C GLY A 181 4.60 3.19 23.61
N VAL A 182 3.34 2.99 23.21
CA VAL A 182 2.59 3.94 22.38
C VAL A 182 2.38 5.27 23.10
N LEU A 183 1.99 5.25 24.38
CA LEU A 183 1.83 6.47 25.17
C LEU A 183 3.15 7.24 25.32
N ALA A 184 4.26 6.52 25.57
CA ALA A 184 5.58 7.12 25.65
C ALA A 184 5.98 7.79 24.33
N ALA A 185 5.78 7.11 23.20
CA ALA A 185 6.07 7.66 21.87
C ALA A 185 5.22 8.90 21.54
N ALA A 186 3.93 8.89 21.91
CA ALA A 186 3.04 10.02 21.72
C ALA A 186 3.45 11.24 22.57
N ALA A 187 3.91 11.02 23.80
CA ALA A 187 4.34 12.07 24.71
C ALA A 187 5.68 12.73 24.29
N SER A 188 6.57 11.98 23.62
CA SER A 188 7.89 12.47 23.20
C SER A 188 7.94 12.98 21.75
N LEU A 189 6.78 13.18 21.11
CA LEU A 189 6.72 13.46 19.67
C LEU A 189 7.21 14.88 19.34
N THR A 190 8.21 14.99 18.47
CA THR A 190 8.74 16.28 18.00
C THR A 190 7.91 16.84 16.83
N ASP A 191 8.07 18.14 16.53
CA ASP A 191 7.39 18.76 15.37
C ASP A 191 7.81 18.13 14.04
N THR A 192 9.12 17.87 13.85
CA THR A 192 9.61 17.14 12.67
C THR A 192 9.02 15.74 12.61
N GLN A 193 8.88 15.01 13.72
CA GLN A 193 8.21 13.70 13.71
C GLN A 193 6.72 13.81 13.35
N ARG A 194 5.98 14.78 13.91
CA ARG A 194 4.58 15.06 13.53
C ARG A 194 4.44 15.34 12.03
N LEU A 195 5.37 16.13 11.49
CA LEU A 195 5.43 16.43 10.07
C LEU A 195 5.70 15.17 9.24
N LEU A 196 6.65 14.33 9.65
CA LEU A 196 6.98 13.09 8.95
C LEU A 196 5.87 12.03 9.02
N VAL A 197 5.12 11.97 10.12
CA VAL A 197 3.89 11.15 10.22
C VAL A 197 2.92 11.52 9.09
N ARG A 198 2.65 12.81 8.89
CA ARG A 198 1.75 13.30 7.83
C ARG A 198 2.35 13.16 6.43
N PHE A 199 3.64 13.47 6.27
CA PHE A 199 4.34 13.37 4.99
C PHE A 199 4.28 11.94 4.45
N PHE A 200 4.69 10.96 5.27
CA PHE A 200 4.70 9.56 4.86
C PHE A 200 3.32 8.93 4.85
N ASP A 201 2.27 9.57 5.35
CA ASP A 201 0.90 9.07 5.17
C ASP A 201 0.48 9.13 3.70
N ARG A 202 0.91 10.18 2.99
CA ARG A 202 0.62 10.40 1.57
C ARG A 202 1.67 9.72 0.68
N LYS A 203 1.50 8.42 0.42
CA LYS A 203 2.48 7.62 -0.36
C LYS A 203 2.70 8.11 -1.79
N SER A 204 1.65 8.61 -2.45
CA SER A 204 1.71 9.14 -3.82
C SER A 204 2.66 10.33 -3.97
N THR A 205 2.86 11.10 -2.89
CA THR A 205 3.77 12.26 -2.89
C THR A 205 5.08 11.98 -2.18
N SER A 206 5.09 11.11 -1.18
CA SER A 206 6.27 10.84 -0.34
C SER A 206 7.18 9.73 -0.84
N ILE A 207 6.67 8.79 -1.66
CA ILE A 207 7.45 7.62 -2.12
C ILE A 207 7.31 7.42 -3.63
N ALA A 208 6.08 7.51 -4.16
CA ALA A 208 5.83 7.20 -5.57
C ALA A 208 6.53 8.16 -6.57
N ARG A 209 7.13 9.26 -6.11
CA ARG A 209 7.91 10.18 -6.94
C ARG A 209 9.39 9.80 -7.07
N PHE A 210 9.90 8.95 -6.19
CA PHE A 210 11.31 8.54 -6.20
C PHE A 210 11.78 7.87 -7.48
N PRO A 211 10.97 7.05 -8.19
CA PRO A 211 11.43 6.40 -9.42
C PRO A 211 11.86 7.42 -10.47
N THR A 212 11.17 8.57 -10.57
CA THR A 212 11.56 9.64 -11.50
C THR A 212 12.95 10.22 -11.23
N ARG A 213 13.49 10.02 -10.01
CA ARG A 213 14.88 10.40 -9.66
C ARG A 213 15.90 9.46 -10.30
N LEU A 214 15.55 8.21 -10.61
CA LEU A 214 16.43 7.31 -11.35
C LEU A 214 16.76 7.88 -12.74
N LEU A 215 15.74 8.38 -13.45
CA LEU A 215 15.91 9.05 -14.73
C LEU A 215 16.65 10.40 -14.58
N THR A 216 16.14 11.27 -13.70
CA THR A 216 16.58 12.68 -13.64
C THR A 216 17.88 12.92 -12.89
N ARG A 217 18.30 12.01 -12.00
CA ARG A 217 19.53 12.15 -11.20
C ARG A 217 20.60 11.13 -11.54
N LEU A 218 20.22 9.89 -11.88
CA LEU A 218 21.18 8.84 -12.22
C LEU A 218 21.36 8.66 -13.74
N GLY A 219 20.56 9.37 -14.56
CA GLY A 219 20.69 9.34 -16.01
C GLY A 219 20.43 7.96 -16.62
N GLN A 220 19.63 7.12 -15.96
CA GLN A 220 19.31 5.80 -16.47
C GLN A 220 18.62 5.86 -17.84
N PRO A 221 18.91 4.93 -18.76
CA PRO A 221 18.17 4.81 -20.00
C PRO A 221 16.67 4.66 -19.72
N LEU A 222 15.84 5.25 -20.60
CA LEU A 222 14.38 5.17 -20.47
C LEU A 222 13.89 3.72 -20.35
N ALA A 223 14.51 2.78 -21.07
CA ALA A 223 14.17 1.36 -21.00
C ALA A 223 14.35 0.79 -19.59
N ASP A 224 15.51 1.02 -18.96
CA ASP A 224 15.80 0.53 -17.60
C ASP A 224 14.88 1.17 -16.56
N TYR A 225 14.60 2.47 -16.71
CA TYR A 225 13.61 3.18 -15.89
C TYR A 225 12.21 2.56 -16.00
N LEU A 226 11.77 2.20 -17.21
CA LEU A 226 10.45 1.58 -17.41
C LEU A 226 10.38 0.18 -16.78
N VAL A 227 11.48 -0.57 -16.78
CA VAL A 227 11.58 -1.86 -16.06
C VAL A 227 11.48 -1.64 -14.55
N ALA A 228 12.18 -0.62 -14.02
CA ALA A 228 12.08 -0.26 -12.60
C ALA A 228 10.66 0.15 -12.20
N GLU A 229 9.99 1.00 -13.00
CA GLU A 229 8.58 1.37 -12.80
C GLU A 229 7.65 0.15 -12.83
N ALA A 230 7.82 -0.75 -13.80
CA ALA A 230 7.04 -1.97 -13.86
C ALA A 230 7.25 -2.85 -12.62
N ALA A 231 8.48 -2.96 -12.11
CA ALA A 231 8.79 -3.71 -10.90
C ALA A 231 8.16 -3.07 -9.65
N LEU A 232 8.23 -1.75 -9.51
CA LEU A 232 7.69 -1.03 -8.35
C LEU A 232 6.18 -1.08 -8.27
N ASN A 233 5.48 -0.87 -9.39
CA ASN A 233 4.02 -0.94 -9.43
C ASN A 233 3.52 -2.38 -9.23
N SER A 234 4.25 -3.36 -9.77
CA SER A 234 3.99 -4.78 -9.53
C SER A 234 4.16 -5.16 -8.06
N PHE A 235 5.26 -4.71 -7.44
CA PHE A 235 5.49 -4.87 -6.02
C PHE A 235 4.36 -4.23 -5.20
N ALA A 236 3.97 -2.99 -5.50
CA ALA A 236 2.94 -2.31 -4.73
C ALA A 236 1.62 -3.09 -4.72
N TRP A 237 1.23 -3.67 -5.85
CA TRP A 237 0.04 -4.51 -5.96
C TRP A 237 0.19 -5.84 -5.20
N ASP A 238 1.23 -6.62 -5.50
CA ASP A 238 1.42 -7.94 -4.88
C ASP A 238 1.64 -7.85 -3.36
N ALA A 239 2.33 -6.80 -2.90
CA ALA A 239 2.51 -6.54 -1.48
C ALA A 239 1.19 -6.16 -0.78
N THR A 240 0.31 -5.44 -1.48
CA THR A 240 -1.03 -5.10 -0.97
C THR A 240 -1.84 -6.38 -0.75
N ILE A 241 -1.85 -7.30 -1.72
CA ILE A 241 -2.56 -8.58 -1.62
C ILE A 241 -2.13 -9.33 -0.36
N VAL A 242 -0.83 -9.55 -0.17
CA VAL A 242 -0.34 -10.33 0.98
C VAL A 242 -0.56 -9.60 2.29
N THR A 243 -0.31 -8.29 2.33
CA THR A 243 -0.54 -7.48 3.53
C THR A 243 -2.00 -7.57 3.98
N TRP A 244 -2.95 -7.42 3.06
CA TRP A 244 -4.37 -7.52 3.40
C TRP A 244 -4.79 -8.94 3.75
N SER A 245 -4.26 -9.95 3.07
CA SER A 245 -4.49 -11.36 3.46
C SER A 245 -4.08 -11.59 4.92
N GLU A 246 -2.92 -11.09 5.33
CA GLU A 246 -2.45 -11.20 6.71
C GLU A 246 -3.25 -10.34 7.68
N LYS A 247 -3.65 -9.11 7.29
CA LYS A 247 -4.51 -8.25 8.12
C LYS A 247 -5.85 -8.89 8.44
N LEU A 248 -6.48 -9.53 7.46
CA LEU A 248 -7.74 -10.24 7.67
C LEU A 248 -7.54 -11.52 8.47
N ARG A 249 -6.43 -12.24 8.23
CA ARG A 249 -6.11 -13.49 8.95
C ARG A 249 -5.88 -13.25 10.44
N HIS A 250 -5.17 -12.19 10.79
CA HIS A 250 -4.83 -11.86 12.18
C HIS A 250 -5.88 -11.01 12.85
N ASP A 251 -6.60 -10.18 12.07
CA ASP A 251 -7.67 -9.32 12.56
C ASP A 251 -7.22 -8.50 13.79
N ALA A 252 -5.97 -8.04 13.80
CA ALA A 252 -5.31 -7.55 15.01
C ALA A 252 -5.81 -6.16 15.46
N VAL A 253 -5.91 -5.98 16.78
CA VAL A 253 -6.29 -4.73 17.45
C VAL A 253 -5.35 -3.56 17.13
N ARG A 254 -5.92 -2.35 17.02
CA ARG A 254 -5.19 -1.10 16.80
C ARG A 254 -4.80 -0.42 18.11
N PRO A 255 -3.71 0.37 18.17
CA PRO A 255 -3.40 1.19 19.35
C PRO A 255 -4.55 2.12 19.76
N ALA A 256 -5.25 2.71 18.79
CA ALA A 256 -6.38 3.61 19.01
C ALA A 256 -7.54 2.95 19.79
N THR A 257 -7.64 1.62 19.80
CA THR A 257 -8.62 0.90 20.62
C THR A 257 -7.95 0.24 21.83
N LEU A 258 -6.81 -0.41 21.64
CA LEU A 258 -6.16 -1.17 22.72
C LEU A 258 -5.76 -0.26 23.88
N VAL A 259 -5.14 0.89 23.58
CA VAL A 259 -4.61 1.79 24.62
C VAL A 259 -5.74 2.31 25.52
N PRO A 260 -6.82 2.90 25.00
CA PRO A 260 -7.95 3.29 25.87
C PRO A 260 -8.61 2.09 26.55
N ALA A 261 -8.70 0.93 25.90
CA ALA A 261 -9.39 -0.24 26.46
C ALA A 261 -8.68 -0.81 27.71
N ILE A 262 -7.35 -0.90 27.70
CA ILE A 262 -6.59 -1.59 28.76
C ILE A 262 -5.90 -0.63 29.75
N LEU A 263 -5.82 0.66 29.42
CA LEU A 263 -5.23 1.73 30.23
C LEU A 263 -6.23 2.86 30.56
N TRP A 264 -7.55 2.58 30.56
CA TRP A 264 -8.57 3.59 30.87
C TRP A 264 -8.41 4.23 32.27
N HIS A 265 -7.73 3.57 33.21
CA HIS A 265 -7.45 4.09 34.54
C HIS A 265 -6.29 5.11 34.57
N ASP A 266 -5.42 5.14 33.55
CA ASP A 266 -4.44 6.22 33.34
C ASP A 266 -5.12 7.32 32.50
N PRO A 267 -5.23 8.57 32.98
CA PRO A 267 -5.83 9.66 32.20
C PRO A 267 -5.23 9.84 30.81
N ARG A 268 -3.93 9.54 30.62
CA ARG A 268 -3.27 9.59 29.31
C ARG A 268 -3.69 8.44 28.41
N GLY A 269 -3.93 7.26 28.98
CA GLY A 269 -4.45 6.09 28.28
C GLY A 269 -5.89 6.31 27.82
N ALA A 270 -6.75 6.78 28.72
CA ALA A 270 -8.15 7.10 28.43
C ALA A 270 -8.30 8.17 27.34
N ALA A 271 -7.45 9.19 27.35
CA ALA A 271 -7.49 10.28 26.38
C ALA A 271 -6.67 10.02 25.09
N PHE A 272 -6.08 8.82 24.94
CA PHE A 272 -5.19 8.55 23.81
C PHE A 272 -5.91 8.65 22.47
N THR A 273 -5.31 9.38 21.54
CA THR A 273 -5.67 9.41 20.13
C THR A 273 -4.41 9.39 19.27
N SER A 274 -4.47 8.72 18.12
CA SER A 274 -3.37 8.72 17.15
C SER A 274 -3.16 10.11 16.54
N THR A 275 -1.93 10.43 16.12
CA THR A 275 -1.57 11.75 15.55
C THR A 275 -2.34 12.09 14.26
N ILE A 276 -2.74 11.05 13.52
CA ILE A 276 -3.58 11.15 12.33
C ILE A 276 -4.68 10.09 12.43
N ARG A 277 -5.71 10.22 11.58
CA ARG A 277 -6.84 9.29 11.54
C ARG A 277 -6.36 7.84 11.40
N THR A 278 -6.85 6.96 12.26
CA THR A 278 -6.60 5.52 12.15
C THR A 278 -7.43 4.94 11.01
N MET A 279 -6.76 4.32 10.03
CA MET A 279 -7.42 3.75 8.87
C MET A 279 -8.21 2.47 9.21
N PRO A 280 -9.36 2.23 8.54
CA PRO A 280 -10.30 1.19 8.93
C PRO A 280 -9.86 -0.17 8.40
N HIS A 281 -8.91 -0.80 9.10
CA HIS A 281 -8.45 -2.16 8.87
C HIS A 281 -7.61 -2.64 10.06
N GLY A 282 -7.46 -3.96 10.18
CA GLY A 282 -6.60 -4.61 11.18
C GLY A 282 -5.17 -4.06 11.19
N GLU A 283 -4.55 -4.13 12.36
CA GLU A 283 -3.26 -3.51 12.64
C GLU A 283 -2.10 -4.25 11.98
N TYR A 284 -2.06 -5.58 12.10
CA TYR A 284 -0.87 -6.38 11.78
C TYR A 284 -0.98 -7.11 10.43
N PRO A 285 0.05 -7.10 9.58
CA PRO A 285 1.27 -6.29 9.66
C PRO A 285 1.04 -4.85 9.19
N SER A 286 1.99 -3.95 9.39
CA SER A 286 1.92 -2.57 8.89
C SER A 286 2.05 -2.52 7.36
N GLY A 287 0.98 -2.11 6.68
CA GLY A 287 1.01 -1.96 5.22
C GLY A 287 1.93 -0.83 4.76
N SER A 288 2.03 0.26 5.52
CA SER A 288 3.01 1.31 5.25
C SER A 288 4.44 0.82 5.35
N ALA A 289 4.78 0.05 6.39
CA ALA A 289 6.13 -0.50 6.55
C ALA A 289 6.45 -1.49 5.42
N THR A 290 5.47 -2.31 5.02
CA THR A 290 5.58 -3.22 3.87
C THR A 290 5.93 -2.47 2.59
N VAL A 291 5.14 -1.45 2.23
CA VAL A 291 5.38 -0.63 1.05
C VAL A 291 6.73 0.07 1.13
N CYS A 292 7.07 0.68 2.27
CA CYS A 292 8.29 1.47 2.40
C CYS A 292 9.56 0.62 2.29
N ALA A 293 9.61 -0.54 2.95
CA ALA A 293 10.75 -1.43 2.88
C ALA A 293 10.90 -2.09 1.50
N GLY A 294 9.81 -2.57 0.91
CA GLY A 294 9.88 -3.24 -0.38
C GLY A 294 10.11 -2.27 -1.54
N PHE A 295 9.54 -1.05 -1.50
CA PHE A 295 9.81 -0.03 -2.51
C PHE A 295 11.29 0.39 -2.50
N ALA A 296 11.87 0.55 -1.31
CA ALA A 296 13.30 0.78 -1.18
C ALA A 296 14.12 -0.40 -1.71
N ALA A 297 13.77 -1.65 -1.38
CA ALA A 297 14.46 -2.82 -1.89
C ALA A 297 14.43 -2.93 -3.42
N VAL A 298 13.28 -2.66 -4.06
CA VAL A 298 13.19 -2.63 -5.52
C VAL A 298 14.02 -1.48 -6.09
N LEU A 299 13.92 -0.27 -5.56
CA LEU A 299 14.72 0.87 -6.02
C LEU A 299 16.23 0.65 -5.87
N SER A 300 16.68 0.05 -4.76
CA SER A 300 18.09 -0.29 -4.52
C SER A 300 18.62 -1.23 -5.60
N ALA A 301 17.82 -2.20 -6.05
CA ALA A 301 18.21 -3.08 -7.17
C ALA A 301 18.52 -2.27 -8.45
N PHE A 302 17.82 -1.17 -8.69
CA PHE A 302 18.09 -0.27 -9.83
C PHE A 302 19.04 0.90 -9.48
N GLY A 303 19.92 0.75 -8.51
CA GLY A 303 20.93 1.77 -8.17
C GLY A 303 20.42 2.94 -7.33
N GLY A 304 19.21 2.83 -6.77
CA GLY A 304 18.61 3.85 -5.91
C GLY A 304 19.42 4.19 -4.65
N ASP A 305 20.35 3.33 -4.24
CA ASP A 305 21.24 3.57 -3.10
C ASP A 305 22.22 4.73 -3.31
N ALA A 306 22.48 5.11 -4.57
CA ALA A 306 23.30 6.28 -4.90
C ALA A 306 22.55 7.62 -4.71
N LEU A 307 21.24 7.59 -4.45
CA LEU A 307 20.44 8.79 -4.26
C LEU A 307 20.64 9.38 -2.86
N ASN A 308 21.21 10.58 -2.80
CA ASN A 308 21.04 11.42 -1.61
C ASN A 308 19.60 11.98 -1.56
N VAL A 309 18.94 11.86 -0.41
CA VAL A 309 17.52 12.17 -0.28
C VAL A 309 17.27 13.31 0.69
N SER A 310 17.02 14.48 0.12
CA SER A 310 16.38 15.61 0.81
C SER A 310 15.11 16.06 0.11
N PHE A 311 14.24 16.74 0.87
CA PHE A 311 13.05 17.40 0.36
C PHE A 311 12.70 18.63 1.20
N THR A 312 12.17 19.65 0.53
CA THR A 312 11.70 20.89 1.17
C THR A 312 10.18 20.90 1.19
N LEU A 313 9.62 21.19 2.36
CA LEU A 313 8.19 21.33 2.60
C LEU A 313 7.87 22.79 2.89
N ARG A 314 6.86 23.32 2.20
CA ARG A 314 6.33 24.67 2.42
C ARG A 314 5.30 24.66 3.55
N PRO A 315 5.01 25.82 4.16
CA PRO A 315 3.99 25.91 5.21
C PRO A 315 2.67 25.26 4.81
N GLY A 316 2.10 24.46 5.71
CA GLY A 316 0.81 23.79 5.52
C GLY A 316 0.78 22.65 4.49
N GLN A 317 1.89 22.35 3.80
CA GLN A 317 1.92 21.39 2.69
C GLN A 317 1.47 19.97 3.07
N VAL A 318 1.71 19.54 4.32
CA VAL A 318 1.33 18.20 4.80
C VAL A 318 0.01 18.18 5.59
N GLY A 319 -0.64 19.34 5.73
CA GLY A 319 -1.89 19.50 6.49
C GLY A 319 -1.68 19.60 8.01
N GLY A 320 -2.76 19.86 8.75
CA GLY A 320 -2.73 20.05 10.20
C GLY A 320 -1.89 21.25 10.67
N GLY A 321 -1.75 22.26 9.80
CA GLY A 321 -0.92 23.44 10.07
C GLY A 321 0.59 23.22 9.95
N LEU A 322 1.05 22.06 9.46
CA LEU A 322 2.47 21.70 9.38
C LEU A 322 3.03 21.69 7.95
N PRO A 323 4.33 22.00 7.79
CA PRO A 323 5.15 22.75 8.75
C PRO A 323 4.61 24.18 8.93
N THR A 324 5.03 24.88 9.99
CA THR A 324 4.65 26.29 10.23
C THR A 324 5.51 27.27 9.43
N ALA A 325 6.73 26.85 9.05
CA ALA A 325 7.65 27.55 8.17
C ALA A 325 8.16 26.61 7.06
N THR A 326 8.91 27.12 6.10
CA THR A 326 9.59 26.25 5.13
C THR A 326 10.64 25.40 5.86
N GLU A 327 10.55 24.07 5.74
CA GLU A 327 11.44 23.12 6.39
C GLU A 327 12.10 22.22 5.34
N THR A 328 13.41 22.03 5.42
CA THR A 328 14.12 21.05 4.59
C THR A 328 14.49 19.87 5.46
N VAL A 329 13.99 18.69 5.08
CA VAL A 329 14.33 17.43 5.71
C VAL A 329 15.38 16.75 4.84
N ASP A 330 16.51 16.40 5.45
CA ASP A 330 17.55 15.58 4.83
C ASP A 330 17.59 14.21 5.51
N LEU A 331 17.33 13.16 4.73
CA LEU A 331 17.41 11.77 5.18
C LEU A 331 18.68 11.08 4.66
N GLY A 332 19.46 11.71 3.78
CA GLY A 332 20.77 11.21 3.35
C GLY A 332 20.75 10.02 2.39
N SER A 333 19.82 9.07 2.56
CA SER A 333 19.80 7.81 1.80
C SER A 333 18.40 7.23 1.64
N LEU A 334 18.23 6.38 0.63
CA LEU A 334 17.00 5.62 0.43
C LEU A 334 16.67 4.69 1.62
N ALA A 335 17.68 4.08 2.23
CA ALA A 335 17.51 3.25 3.42
C ALA A 335 16.91 4.05 4.59
N ALA A 336 17.39 5.28 4.81
CA ALA A 336 16.86 6.17 5.83
C ALA A 336 15.43 6.63 5.52
N VAL A 337 15.06 6.83 4.24
CA VAL A 337 13.66 7.08 3.85
C VAL A 337 12.76 5.93 4.26
N ALA A 338 13.17 4.69 3.98
CA ALA A 338 12.40 3.51 4.32
C ALA A 338 12.21 3.37 5.84
N SER A 339 13.30 3.49 6.61
CA SER A 339 13.25 3.39 8.07
C SER A 339 12.43 4.52 8.70
N THR A 340 12.56 5.76 8.21
CA THR A 340 11.79 6.90 8.71
C THR A 340 10.32 6.76 8.35
N CYS A 341 10.00 6.26 7.15
CA CYS A 341 8.62 5.94 6.80
C CYS A 341 8.03 4.90 7.76
N ALA A 342 8.73 3.79 7.99
CA ALA A 342 8.28 2.72 8.87
C ALA A 342 8.09 3.22 10.31
N ALA A 343 9.10 3.91 10.86
CA ALA A 343 9.11 4.49 12.20
C ALA A 343 8.00 5.54 12.40
N SER A 344 7.64 6.29 11.35
CA SER A 344 6.53 7.27 11.43
C SER A 344 5.19 6.65 11.81
N ARG A 345 5.01 5.33 11.60
CA ARG A 345 3.79 4.63 12.03
C ARG A 345 3.77 4.38 13.54
N LEU A 346 4.94 4.24 14.16
CA LEU A 346 5.10 4.13 15.61
C LEU A 346 4.90 5.49 16.27
N TRP A 347 5.55 6.52 15.73
CA TRP A 347 5.43 7.90 16.22
C TRP A 347 3.99 8.40 16.21
N GLY A 348 3.24 8.07 15.15
CA GLY A 348 1.84 8.45 15.02
C GLY A 348 0.88 7.68 15.92
N GLY A 349 1.37 6.68 16.69
CA GLY A 349 0.53 5.78 17.47
C GLY A 349 -0.43 4.96 16.60
N LEU A 350 -0.01 4.57 15.40
CA LEU A 350 -0.84 3.87 14.40
C LEU A 350 -0.61 2.36 14.39
N HIS A 351 0.60 1.95 14.79
CA HIS A 351 1.06 0.57 14.76
C HIS A 351 1.96 0.24 15.97
N PHE A 352 2.06 -1.04 16.30
CA PHE A 352 3.03 -1.56 17.27
C PHE A 352 4.37 -1.91 16.59
N PRO A 353 5.49 -1.96 17.34
CA PRO A 353 6.81 -2.30 16.78
C PRO A 353 6.82 -3.60 15.97
N ASP A 354 6.17 -4.66 16.46
CA ASP A 354 6.14 -5.96 15.79
C ASP A 354 5.44 -5.89 14.43
N ALA A 355 4.38 -5.08 14.30
CA ALA A 355 3.67 -4.91 13.04
C ALA A 355 4.51 -4.17 12.01
N VAL A 356 5.30 -3.19 12.45
CA VAL A 356 6.25 -2.49 11.60
C VAL A 356 7.35 -3.45 11.14
N ALA A 357 8.00 -4.17 12.06
CA ALA A 357 9.04 -5.14 11.72
C ALA A 357 8.53 -6.25 10.77
N ALA A 358 7.37 -6.83 11.06
CA ALA A 358 6.76 -7.85 10.20
C ALA A 358 6.40 -7.29 8.82
N GLY A 359 5.93 -6.05 8.74
CA GLY A 359 5.67 -5.37 7.48
C GLY A 359 6.96 -5.20 6.67
N GLU A 360 8.05 -4.72 7.29
CA GLU A 360 9.33 -4.56 6.59
C GLU A 360 9.87 -5.89 6.04
N THR A 361 9.83 -6.95 6.84
CA THR A 361 10.23 -8.30 6.41
C THR A 361 9.38 -8.78 5.23
N LEU A 362 8.05 -8.63 5.34
CA LEU A 362 7.13 -9.04 4.29
C LEU A 362 7.37 -8.26 2.99
N GLY A 363 7.55 -6.94 3.09
CA GLY A 363 7.79 -6.06 1.95
C GLY A 363 9.07 -6.43 1.20
N LYS A 364 10.17 -6.67 1.92
CA LYS A 364 11.43 -7.12 1.34
C LYS A 364 11.30 -8.49 0.66
N ALA A 365 10.54 -9.41 1.26
CA ALA A 365 10.31 -10.73 0.67
C ALA A 365 9.50 -10.65 -0.64
N VAL A 366 8.43 -9.86 -0.69
CA VAL A 366 7.66 -9.66 -1.92
C VAL A 366 8.50 -8.96 -2.99
N ALA A 367 9.27 -7.93 -2.62
CA ALA A 367 10.18 -7.24 -3.53
C ALA A 367 11.20 -8.19 -4.17
N ALA A 368 11.79 -9.10 -3.39
CA ALA A 368 12.72 -10.10 -3.90
C ALA A 368 12.07 -11.03 -4.94
N GLU A 369 10.84 -11.49 -4.70
CA GLU A 369 10.12 -12.33 -5.66
C GLU A 369 9.74 -11.56 -6.94
N VAL A 370 9.35 -10.29 -6.83
CA VAL A 370 9.10 -9.43 -7.99
C VAL A 370 10.36 -9.25 -8.84
N LEU A 371 11.51 -8.99 -8.21
CA LEU A 371 12.78 -8.83 -8.92
C LEU A 371 13.22 -10.12 -9.64
N LYS A 372 13.00 -11.30 -9.04
CA LYS A 372 13.25 -12.59 -9.70
C LYS A 372 12.40 -12.77 -10.95
N VAL A 373 11.10 -12.47 -10.87
CA VAL A 373 10.22 -12.57 -12.04
C VAL A 373 10.64 -11.53 -13.10
N MET A 374 10.99 -10.32 -12.68
CA MET A 374 11.42 -9.25 -13.59
C MET A 374 12.71 -9.61 -14.33
N ALA A 375 13.67 -10.26 -13.67
CA ALA A 375 14.91 -10.73 -14.29
C ALA A 375 14.66 -11.65 -15.50
N CYS A 376 13.60 -12.45 -15.48
CA CYS A 376 13.22 -13.31 -16.59
C CYS A 376 12.40 -12.59 -17.67
N ARG A 377 11.70 -11.50 -17.32
CA ARG A 377 10.91 -10.70 -18.27
C ARG A 377 11.72 -9.63 -18.98
N ALA A 378 12.77 -9.13 -18.34
CA ALA A 378 13.69 -8.11 -18.86
C ALA A 378 15.15 -8.53 -18.60
N PRO A 379 15.63 -9.64 -19.22
CA PRO A 379 16.98 -10.12 -19.01
C PRO A 379 18.02 -9.10 -19.48
N GLY A 380 19.09 -8.93 -18.69
CA GLY A 380 20.19 -8.01 -19.00
C GLY A 380 19.99 -6.58 -18.50
N THR A 381 18.83 -6.23 -17.92
CA THR A 381 18.66 -4.93 -17.26
C THR A 381 19.59 -4.84 -16.04
N PRO A 382 20.42 -3.78 -15.94
CA PRO A 382 21.35 -3.60 -14.83
C PRO A 382 20.66 -3.67 -13.47
N GLY A 383 21.24 -4.45 -12.56
CA GLY A 383 20.79 -4.55 -11.17
C GLY A 383 19.70 -5.59 -10.89
N LEU A 384 19.08 -6.16 -11.93
CA LEU A 384 18.27 -7.38 -11.77
C LEU A 384 19.17 -8.60 -11.49
N PRO A 385 18.67 -9.58 -10.71
CA PRO A 385 19.36 -10.86 -10.55
C PRO A 385 19.41 -11.63 -11.89
N ALA A 386 20.17 -12.72 -11.94
CA ALA A 386 20.09 -13.65 -13.07
C ALA A 386 18.72 -14.33 -13.12
N CYS A 387 18.18 -14.55 -14.32
CA CYS A 387 16.97 -15.37 -14.48
C CYS A 387 17.31 -16.84 -14.19
N GLU A 388 16.72 -17.40 -13.13
CA GLU A 388 16.86 -18.83 -12.81
C GLU A 388 15.90 -19.67 -13.69
N ALA A 389 16.47 -20.46 -14.61
CA ALA A 389 15.72 -21.38 -15.46
C ALA A 389 15.15 -22.54 -14.61
N GLY A 390 13.94 -22.38 -14.10
CA GLY A 390 13.27 -23.40 -13.27
C GLY A 390 12.11 -22.87 -12.44
N GLY A 391 12.02 -21.56 -12.20
CA GLY A 391 10.83 -20.93 -11.66
C GLY A 391 9.74 -20.95 -12.72
N THR A 392 8.73 -21.80 -12.56
CA THR A 392 7.64 -22.01 -13.53
C THR A 392 7.07 -20.68 -14.06
N ALA A 393 7.47 -20.31 -15.28
CA ALA A 393 6.64 -19.53 -16.19
C ALA A 393 5.47 -20.44 -16.62
N GLY A 394 4.59 -20.75 -15.65
CA GLY A 394 3.39 -21.55 -15.84
C GLY A 394 2.35 -20.71 -16.56
N GLY A 395 2.50 -20.64 -17.88
CA GLY A 395 1.60 -19.93 -18.77
C GLY A 395 2.39 -19.44 -19.96
N ARG A 396 2.17 -20.06 -21.13
CA ARG A 396 2.71 -19.63 -22.42
C ARG A 396 2.74 -18.10 -22.47
N ALA A 397 3.95 -17.55 -22.52
CA ALA A 397 4.17 -16.19 -22.94
C ALA A 397 3.66 -16.08 -24.38
N GLY A 398 2.38 -15.72 -24.54
CA GLY A 398 1.93 -15.04 -25.74
C GLY A 398 2.68 -13.72 -25.75
N GLY A 399 3.69 -13.64 -26.63
CA GLY A 399 4.70 -12.59 -26.69
C GLY A 399 4.15 -11.18 -26.54
N PHE A 400 5.02 -10.31 -26.02
CA PHE A 400 4.82 -8.87 -25.98
C PHE A 400 4.49 -8.31 -27.38
#